data_AF-A0A972TLV0-F1
#
_entry.id   AF-A0A972TLV0-F1
#
_cell.length_a   1.000
_cell.length_b   1.000
_cell.length_c   1.000
_cell.angle_alpha   90.00
_cell.angle_beta   90.00
_cell.angle_gamma   90.00
#
_symmetry.space_group_name_H-M   'P 1'
#
loop_
_entity.id
_entity.type
_entity.pdbx_description
1 polymer ?
#
loop_
_entity_poly.entity_id
_entity_poly.type
_entity_poly.pdbx_seq_one_letter_code
_entity_poly.pdbx_strand_id
1 'polypeptide(L)' 'EPIIITQRGRAAAVIIGVEAYEKAEHDKEILRLLAMGDKEIEIGEGYDLDTVLAEADLILSQEPS' A
#
# COMPACT_ATOMS: atom_id res chain seq x y z
N GLU A 1 0.24 22.61 8.87
CA GLU A 1 0.96 22.90 7.61
C GLU A 1 2.43 22.58 7.77
N PRO A 2 3.13 22.15 6.70
CA PRO A 2 4.56 21.83 6.74
C PRO A 2 5.41 23.10 6.97
N ILE A 3 6.49 22.97 7.73
CA ILE A 3 7.50 24.03 7.91
C ILE A 3 8.69 23.71 7.00
N ILE A 4 9.12 24.69 6.19
CA ILE A 4 10.29 24.56 5.33
C ILE A 4 11.47 25.26 5.99
N ILE A 5 12.56 24.52 6.20
CA ILE A 5 13.84 25.08 6.65
C ILE A 5 14.69 25.33 5.42
N THR A 6 15.18 26.58 5.28
CA THR A 6 16.04 26.97 4.15
C THR A 6 17.47 27.21 4.61
N GLN A 7 18.44 26.90 3.74
CA GLN A 7 19.85 27.23 3.92
C GLN A 7 20.35 27.95 2.66
N ARG A 8 20.90 29.16 2.82
CA ARG A 8 21.38 30.01 1.70
C ARG A 8 20.32 30.21 0.60
N GLY A 9 19.06 30.41 1.01
CA GLY A 9 17.94 30.65 0.08
C GLY A 9 17.40 29.40 -0.63
N ARG A 10 17.84 28.19 -0.26
CA ARG A 10 17.35 26.91 -0.81
C ARG A 10 16.68 26.07 0.26
N ALA A 11 15.59 25.40 -0.07
CA ALA A 11 14.99 24.42 0.82
C ALA A 11 16.00 23.31 1.17
N ALA A 12 16.17 23.05 2.45
CA ALA A 12 17.12 22.08 2.97
C ALA A 12 16.44 20.97 3.79
N ALA A 13 15.32 21.29 4.46
CA ALA A 13 14.50 20.30 5.15
C ALA A 13 13.02 20.72 5.19
N VAL A 14 12.14 19.75 5.41
CA VAL A 14 10.71 19.95 5.65
C VAL A 14 10.36 19.26 6.96
N ILE A 15 9.79 20.00 7.90
CA ILE A 15 9.24 19.44 9.14
C ILE A 15 7.73 19.33 8.97
N ILE A 16 7.19 18.15 9.23
CA ILE A 16 5.76 17.86 9.22
C ILE A 16 5.35 17.22 10.55
N GLY A 17 4.07 17.27 10.88
CA GLY A 17 3.54 16.54 12.03
C GLY A 17 3.69 15.03 11.84
N VAL A 18 3.87 14.30 12.95
CA VAL A 18 4.08 12.85 12.92
C VAL A 18 2.89 12.14 12.28
N GLU A 19 1.65 12.48 12.64
CA GLU A 19 0.45 11.91 12.03
C GLU A 19 0.38 12.14 10.51
N ALA A 20 0.78 13.34 10.05
CA ALA A 20 0.82 13.66 8.63
C ALA A 20 1.92 12.87 7.89
N TYR A 21 3.05 12.60 8.55
CA TYR A 21 4.11 11.74 8.04
C TYR A 21 3.62 10.29 7.92
N GLU A 22 3.06 9.74 8.99
CA GLU A 22 2.56 8.36 9.03
C GLU A 22 1.48 8.13 7.98
N LYS A 23 0.54 9.07 7.84
CA LYS A 23 -0.47 9.01 6.77
C LYS A 23 0.17 9.00 5.39
N ALA A 24 1.16 9.85 5.14
CA ALA A 24 1.84 9.90 3.84
C ALA A 24 2.61 8.61 3.54
N GLU A 25 3.26 8.00 4.54
CA GLU A 25 3.94 6.71 4.37
C GLU A 25 2.95 5.57 4.11
N HIS A 26 1.81 5.56 4.80
CA HIS A 26 0.73 4.60 4.56
C HIS A 26 0.15 4.74 3.14
N ASP A 27 -0.14 5.97 2.71
CA ASP A 27 -0.68 6.24 1.37
C ASP A 27 0.32 5.82 0.27
N LYS A 28 1.63 6.06 0.47
CA LYS A 28 2.67 5.60 -0.47
C LYS A 28 2.75 4.09 -0.55
N GLU A 29 2.59 3.39 0.58
CA GLU A 29 2.62 1.94 0.61
C GLU A 29 1.43 1.34 -0.15
N ILE A 30 0.23 1.91 0.00
CA ILE A 30 -0.93 1.53 -0.80
C ILE A 30 -0.64 1.73 -2.30
N LEU A 31 -0.11 2.89 -2.69
CA LEU A 31 0.21 3.16 -4.09
C LEU A 31 1.27 2.20 -4.65
N ARG A 32 2.25 1.80 -3.82
CA ARG A 32 3.26 0.80 -4.19
C ARG A 32 2.62 -0.57 -4.44
N LEU A 33 1.73 -1.01 -3.56
CA LEU A 33 1.00 -2.28 -3.72
C LEU A 33 0.13 -2.27 -4.98
N LEU A 34 -0.58 -1.17 -5.26
CA LEU A 34 -1.38 -1.03 -6.47
C LEU A 34 -0.53 -1.10 -7.74
N ALA A 35 0.58 -0.36 -7.78
CA ALA A 35 1.49 -0.39 -8.93
C ALA A 35 2.13 -1.78 -9.15
N MET A 36 2.38 -2.54 -8.07
CA MET A 36 2.82 -3.92 -8.18
C MET A 36 1.70 -4.82 -8.74
N GLY A 37 0.48 -4.70 -8.22
CA GLY A 37 -0.67 -5.46 -8.70
C GLY A 37 -0.97 -5.19 -10.18
N ASP A 38 -0.88 -3.94 -10.63
CA ASP A 38 -1.03 -3.59 -12.05
C ASP A 38 0.00 -4.32 -12.92
N LYS A 39 1.25 -4.39 -12.46
CA LYS A 39 2.32 -5.11 -13.16
C LYS A 39 2.10 -6.62 -13.19
N GLU A 40 1.64 -7.21 -12.07
CA GLU A 40 1.31 -8.64 -11.99
C GLU A 40 0.18 -8.98 -12.96
N ILE A 41 -0.87 -8.16 -13.02
CA ILE A 41 -1.98 -8.30 -13.97
C ILE A 41 -1.48 -8.26 -15.42
N GLU A 42 -0.60 -7.30 -15.77
CA GLU A 42 -0.07 -7.16 -17.13
C GLU A 42 0.67 -8.40 -17.63
N ILE A 43 1.37 -9.13 -16.74
CA ILE A 43 2.10 -10.35 -17.10
C ILE A 43 1.29 -11.63 -16.86
N GLY A 44 0.03 -11.51 -16.43
CA GLY A 44 -0.83 -12.64 -16.12
C GLY A 44 -0.40 -13.42 -14.87
N GLU A 45 0.31 -12.77 -13.94
CA GLU A 45 0.65 -13.33 -12.64
C GLU A 45 -0.55 -13.20 -11.70
N GLY A 46 -1.06 -14.33 -11.19
CA GLY A 46 -2.22 -14.37 -10.32
C GLY A 46 -2.89 -15.73 -10.31
N TYR A 47 -4.02 -15.81 -9.61
CA TYR A 47 -4.84 -17.01 -9.52
C TYR A 47 -6.19 -16.78 -10.19
N ASP A 48 -6.75 -17.85 -10.76
CA ASP A 48 -8.11 -17.85 -11.25
C ASP A 48 -9.12 -17.67 -10.09
N LEU A 49 -10.17 -16.86 -10.32
CA LEU A 49 -11.12 -16.49 -9.28
C LEU A 49 -11.85 -17.70 -8.69
N ASP A 50 -12.27 -18.66 -9.51
CA ASP A 50 -13.00 -19.84 -9.04
C ASP A 50 -12.11 -20.71 -8.16
N THR A 51 -10.81 -20.76 -8.48
CA THR A 51 -9.80 -21.46 -7.67
C THR A 51 -9.66 -20.83 -6.29
N VAL A 52 -9.57 -19.50 -6.22
CA VAL A 52 -9.47 -18.76 -4.94
C VAL A 52 -10.71 -18.95 -4.07
N LEU A 53 -11.91 -18.87 -4.67
CA LEU A 53 -13.16 -19.04 -3.94
C LEU A 53 -13.33 -20.47 -3.41
N ALA A 54 -12.95 -21.48 -4.19
CA ALA A 54 -12.99 -22.88 -3.74
C ALA A 54 -12.05 -23.13 -2.54
N GLU A 55 -10.86 -22.51 -2.54
CA GLU A 55 -9.95 -22.57 -1.39
C GLU A 55 -10.54 -21.87 -0.16
N ALA A 56 -11.15 -20.71 -0.33
CA ALA A 56 -11.81 -19.99 0.76
C ALA A 56 -12.97 -20.80 1.38
N ASP A 57 -13.81 -21.43 0.56
CA ASP A 57 -14.89 -22.31 1.02
C ASP A 57 -14.34 -23.49 1.84
N LEU A 58 -13.21 -24.06 1.42
CA LEU A 58 -12.56 -25.14 2.16
C LEU A 58 -12.09 -24.66 3.54
N ILE A 59 -11.47 -23.47 3.64
CA ILE A 59 -11.01 -22.90 4.90
C ILE A 59 -12.20 -22.66 5.84
N LEU A 60 -13.26 -22.03 5.34
CA LEU A 60 -14.46 -21.73 6.13
C LEU A 60 -15.18 -23.00 6.60
N SER A 61 -15.15 -24.08 5.81
CA SER A 61 -15.74 -25.37 6.20
C SER A 61 -15.01 -26.10 7.33
N GLN A 62 -13.75 -25.71 7.62
CA GLN A 62 -12.91 -26.30 8.65
C GLN A 62 -13.00 -25.57 9.99
N GLU A 63 -13.62 -24.39 10.05
CA GLU A 63 -13.84 -23.69 11.31
C GLU A 63 -14.95 -24.39 12.12
N PRO A 64 -14.65 -24.91 13.34
CA PRO A 64 -15.68 -25.42 14.22
C PRO A 64 -16.58 -24.26 14.67
N SER A 65 -17.91 -24.45 14.57
CA SER A 65 -18.91 -23.45 15.01
C SER A 65 -18.84 -23.15 16.50
#